data_AF-A0A2V7TSB0-F1
#
_entry.id   AF-A0A2V7TSB0-F1
#
_cell.length_a   1.000
_cell.length_b   1.000
_cell.length_c   1.000
_cell.angle_alpha   90.00
_cell.angle_beta   90.00
_cell.angle_gamma   90.00
#
_symmetry.space_group_name_H-M   'P 1'
#
loop_
_entity.id
_entity.type
_entity.pdbx_description
1 polymer ?
#
loop_
_entity_poly.entity_id
_entity_poly.type
_entity_poly.pdbx_seq_one_letter_code
_entity_poly.pdbx_strand_id
1 'polypeptide(L)'
;MTEERGYVLRRKNSRGEDEYIPVHVFTLEEYRCGLRAGDRLLLRRNLPSDGGEHEIGGVWTVLTGSPQDPNALWLRQPDGKLHSWDDNESIFEYFEKLAGV
;
A
#
# COMPACT_ATOMS: atom_id res chain seq x y z
N MET A 1 -19.34 -3.37 -0.83
CA MET A 1 -19.12 -1.91 -0.93
C MET A 1 -17.68 -1.73 -1.39
N THR A 2 -17.49 -1.37 -2.65
CA THR A 2 -16.19 -1.02 -3.20
C THR A 2 -15.86 0.35 -2.62
N GLU A 3 -14.94 0.44 -1.65
CA GLU A 3 -14.46 1.76 -1.23
C GLU A 3 -13.88 2.49 -2.44
N GLU A 4 -14.43 3.67 -2.73
CA GLU A 4 -13.95 4.58 -3.76
C GLU A 4 -12.58 5.10 -3.35
N ARG A 5 -11.54 4.32 -3.66
CA ARG A 5 -10.15 4.76 -3.58
C ARG A 5 -9.88 5.64 -4.80
N GLY A 6 -9.25 6.80 -4.59
CA GLY A 6 -8.87 7.70 -5.66
C GLY A 6 -7.86 8.73 -5.20
N TYR A 7 -6.83 8.97 -6.01
CA TYR A 7 -5.80 9.98 -5.74
C TYR A 7 -5.20 10.52 -7.03
N VAL A 8 -4.39 11.57 -6.91
CA VAL A 8 -3.65 12.14 -8.05
C VAL A 8 -2.18 11.81 -7.87
N LEU A 9 -1.63 11.02 -8.79
CA LEU A 9 -0.20 10.74 -8.87
C LEU A 9 0.50 11.92 -9.57
N ARG A 10 1.45 12.54 -8.88
CA ARG A 10 2.39 13.50 -9.49
C ARG A 10 3.63 12.75 -9.96
N ARG A 11 3.94 12.82 -11.25
CA ARG A 11 5.17 12.24 -11.83
C ARG A 11 5.89 13.23 -12.74
N LYS A 12 7.16 12.98 -13.02
CA LYS A 12 7.89 13.72 -14.05
C LYS A 12 7.68 13.06 -15.41
N ASN A 13 7.31 13.85 -16.42
CA ASN A 13 7.22 13.38 -17.80
C ASN A 13 8.63 13.30 -18.45
N SER A 14 8.70 12.87 -19.71
CA SER A 14 9.97 12.74 -20.44
C SER A 14 10.71 14.08 -20.68
N ARG A 15 10.07 15.22 -20.39
CA ARG A 15 10.63 16.56 -20.47
C ARG A 15 11.03 17.13 -19.10
N GLY A 16 10.83 16.38 -18.02
CA GLY A 16 11.12 16.82 -16.65
C GLY A 16 10.04 17.71 -16.01
N GLU A 17 8.90 17.86 -16.67
CA GLU A 17 7.77 18.65 -16.16
C GLU A 17 6.86 17.79 -15.29
N ASP A 18 6.13 18.44 -14.38
CA ASP A 18 5.13 17.75 -13.57
C ASP A 18 3.91 17.35 -14.41
N GLU A 19 3.52 16.09 -14.28
CA GLU A 19 2.29 15.53 -14.83
C GLU A 19 1.45 14.98 -13.67
N TYR A 20 0.14 15.19 -13.74
CA TYR A 20 -0.83 14.81 -12.71
C TYR A 20 -1.81 13.80 -13.27
N ILE A 21 -1.85 12.61 -12.69
CA ILE A 21 -2.60 11.48 -13.22
C ILE A 21 -3.65 11.04 -12.21
N PRO A 22 -4.95 11.05 -12.56
CA PRO A 22 -5.99 10.54 -11.69
C PRO A 22 -5.95 9.01 -11.62
N VAL A 23 -5.62 8.48 -10.46
CA VAL A 23 -5.64 7.05 -10.15
C VAL A 23 -6.98 6.69 -9.50
N HIS A 24 -7.72 5.78 -10.12
CA HIS A 24 -9.08 5.40 -9.69
C HIS A 24 -9.44 3.95 -10.02
N VAL A 25 -8.60 3.23 -10.78
CA VAL A 25 -8.79 1.81 -11.09
C VAL A 25 -7.91 0.97 -10.18
N PHE A 26 -8.50 0.09 -9.37
CA PHE A 26 -7.77 -0.74 -8.39
C PHE A 26 -8.02 -2.24 -8.60
N THR A 27 -7.42 -2.79 -9.65
CA THR A 27 -7.63 -4.19 -10.09
C THR A 27 -6.36 -5.05 -10.03
N LEU A 28 -5.22 -4.50 -9.59
CA LEU A 28 -3.98 -5.27 -9.46
C LEU A 28 -4.06 -6.18 -8.24
N GLU A 29 -4.04 -7.50 -8.45
CA GLU A 29 -4.18 -8.48 -7.36
C GLU A 29 -2.85 -8.90 -6.75
N GLU A 30 -1.76 -8.86 -7.53
CA GLU A 30 -0.42 -9.25 -7.10
C GLU A 30 0.57 -8.10 -7.33
N TYR A 31 1.34 -7.82 -6.30
CA TYR A 31 2.37 -6.79 -6.24
C TYR A 31 3.74 -7.39 -6.57
N ARG A 32 4.68 -6.55 -7.01
CA ARG A 32 6.04 -6.96 -7.38
C ARG A 32 6.82 -7.53 -6.21
N CYS A 33 6.55 -7.06 -4.99
CA CYS A 33 7.09 -7.63 -3.76
C CYS A 33 6.53 -9.03 -3.41
N GLY A 34 5.63 -9.60 -4.22
CA GLY A 34 5.04 -10.93 -4.01
C GLY A 34 3.84 -10.96 -3.07
N LEU A 35 3.41 -9.81 -2.56
CA LEU A 35 2.17 -9.67 -1.80
C LEU A 35 0.94 -9.71 -2.72
N ARG A 36 -0.17 -10.23 -2.20
CA ARG A 36 -1.45 -10.34 -2.90
C ARG A 36 -2.57 -9.68 -2.13
N ALA A 37 -3.55 -9.16 -2.85
CA ALA A 37 -4.78 -8.65 -2.26
C ALA A 37 -5.41 -9.70 -1.33
N GLY A 38 -5.78 -9.28 -0.13
CA GLY A 38 -6.29 -10.15 0.93
C GLY A 38 -5.23 -10.69 1.89
N ASP A 39 -3.94 -10.62 1.56
CA ASP A 39 -2.86 -11.01 2.48
C ASP A 39 -2.95 -10.22 3.79
N ARG A 40 -2.63 -10.91 4.89
CA ARG A 40 -2.58 -10.33 6.24
C ARG A 40 -1.12 -10.10 6.62
N LEU A 41 -0.80 -8.88 7.03
CA LEU A 41 0.55 -8.49 7.43
C LEU A 41 0.57 -8.12 8.90
N LEU A 42 1.44 -8.74 9.68
CA LEU A 42 1.68 -8.36 11.08
C LEU A 42 2.77 -7.29 11.12
N LEU A 43 2.47 -6.13 11.70
CA LEU A 43 3.48 -5.11 11.96
C LEU A 43 4.42 -5.59 13.08
N ARG A 44 5.71 -5.78 12.76
CA ARG A 44 6.75 -6.32 13.65
C ARG A 44 7.64 -5.25 14.29
N ARG A 45 7.48 -4.00 13.90
CA ARG A 45 8.22 -2.84 14.42
C ARG A 45 7.28 -1.65 14.50
N ASN A 46 7.52 -0.74 15.43
CA ASN A 46 6.77 0.52 15.44
C ASN A 46 7.02 1.26 14.12
N LEU A 47 5.94 1.74 13.52
CA LEU A 47 6.00 2.49 12.28
C LEU A 47 5.71 3.97 12.58
N PRO A 48 6.67 4.88 12.36
CA PRO A 48 6.43 6.32 12.53
C PRO A 48 5.25 6.79 11.67
N SER A 49 4.46 7.71 12.22
CA SER A 49 3.32 8.32 11.54
C SER A 49 3.25 9.81 11.85
N ASP A 50 2.54 10.57 11.01
CA ASP A 50 2.30 12.00 11.23
C ASP A 50 1.38 12.21 12.44
N GLY A 51 1.98 12.31 13.63
CA GLY A 51 1.29 12.50 14.91
C GLY A 51 1.49 11.38 15.94
N GLY A 52 2.35 10.40 15.68
CA GLY A 52 2.67 9.33 16.63
C GLY A 52 3.34 8.13 15.99
N GLU A 53 3.08 6.94 16.52
CA GLU A 53 3.56 5.67 15.95
C GLU A 53 2.39 4.70 15.80
N HIS A 54 2.39 3.91 14.72
CA HIS A 54 1.59 2.69 14.68
C HIS A 54 2.29 1.64 15.53
N GLU A 55 1.60 1.16 16.55
CA GLU A 55 2.14 0.19 17.48
C GLU A 55 2.35 -1.18 16.81
N ILE A 56 3.48 -1.80 17.16
CA ILE A 56 3.77 -3.21 16.85
C ILE A 56 2.59 -4.13 17.22
N GLY A 57 2.37 -5.16 16.40
CA GLY A 57 1.33 -6.16 16.62
C GLY A 57 0.03 -5.90 15.86
N GLY A 58 -0.15 -4.72 15.28
CA GLY A 58 -1.27 -4.43 14.39
C GLY A 58 -1.26 -5.34 13.16
N VAL A 59 -2.42 -5.90 12.81
CA VAL A 59 -2.58 -6.73 11.60
C VAL A 59 -3.24 -5.91 10.48
N TRP A 60 -2.49 -5.71 9.41
CA TRP A 60 -2.86 -4.92 8.25
C TRP A 60 -3.32 -5.85 7.13
N THR A 61 -4.11 -5.31 6.20
CA THR A 61 -4.64 -6.06 5.04
C THR A 61 -4.09 -5.50 3.76
N VAL A 62 -3.54 -6.34 2.88
CA VAL A 62 -3.17 -5.94 1.53
C VAL A 62 -4.45 -5.74 0.72
N LEU A 63 -4.57 -4.60 0.06
CA LEU A 63 -5.69 -4.27 -0.82
C LEU A 63 -5.27 -4.41 -2.28
N THR A 64 -6.23 -4.45 -3.22
CA THR A 64 -5.88 -4.41 -4.66
C THR A 64 -5.17 -3.11 -5.02
N GLY A 65 -4.11 -3.19 -5.83
CA GLY A 65 -3.34 -2.05 -6.31
C GLY A 65 -3.91 -1.45 -7.58
N SER A 66 -3.28 -0.40 -8.09
CA SER A 66 -3.65 0.21 -9.36
C SER A 66 -2.63 -0.11 -10.46
N PRO A 67 -3.06 -0.59 -11.64
CA PRO A 67 -2.17 -0.64 -12.79
C PRO A 67 -1.75 0.76 -13.29
N GLN A 68 -2.46 1.82 -12.89
CA GLN A 68 -2.10 3.21 -13.20
C GLN A 68 -0.90 3.70 -12.39
N ASP A 69 -0.64 3.06 -11.24
CA ASP A 69 0.50 3.33 -10.36
C ASP A 69 1.02 2.01 -9.76
N PRO A 70 1.74 1.20 -10.56
CA PRO A 70 2.14 -0.16 -10.18
C PRO A 70 3.28 -0.18 -9.16
N ASN A 71 3.74 0.97 -8.66
CA ASN A 71 4.78 1.06 -7.64
C ASN A 71 4.19 1.31 -6.25
N ALA A 72 2.89 1.59 -6.14
CA ALA A 72 2.22 1.87 -4.88
C ALA A 72 1.48 0.62 -4.37
N LEU A 73 1.98 0.05 -3.26
CA LEU A 73 1.32 -0.98 -2.49
C LEU A 73 0.29 -0.36 -1.54
N TRP A 74 -0.94 -0.86 -1.57
CA TRP A 74 -2.02 -0.37 -0.71
C TRP A 74 -2.34 -1.33 0.42
N LEU A 75 -2.40 -0.77 1.63
CA LEU A 75 -2.70 -1.47 2.86
C LEU A 75 -3.91 -0.84 3.56
N ARG A 76 -4.63 -1.65 4.32
CA ARG A 76 -5.62 -1.20 5.30
C ARG A 76 -5.09 -1.44 6.70
N GLN A 77 -5.05 -0.37 7.49
CA GLN A 77 -4.69 -0.37 8.89
C GLN A 77 -5.76 -1.09 9.74
N PRO A 78 -5.44 -1.50 10.98
CA PRO A 78 -6.41 -2.09 11.90
C PRO A 78 -7.61 -1.17 12.21
N ASP A 79 -7.42 0.15 12.19
CA ASP A 79 -8.48 1.15 12.39
C ASP A 79 -9.33 1.41 11.14
N GLY A 80 -9.05 0.70 10.04
CA GLY A 80 -9.77 0.80 8.77
C GLY A 80 -9.22 1.86 7.81
N LYS A 81 -8.28 2.71 8.24
CA LYS A 81 -7.67 3.72 7.35
C LYS A 81 -6.77 3.09 6.30
N LEU A 82 -6.61 3.82 5.20
CA LEU A 82 -5.73 3.44 4.10
C LEU A 82 -4.30 3.92 4.37
N HIS A 83 -3.35 3.14 3.92
CA HIS A 83 -1.93 3.48 3.92
C HIS A 83 -1.29 2.95 2.65
N SER A 84 -0.29 3.66 2.14
CA SER A 84 0.49 3.23 0.98
C SER A 84 1.92 2.91 1.39
N TRP A 85 2.55 2.00 0.66
CA TRP A 85 3.97 1.67 0.76
C TRP A 85 4.55 1.55 -0.65
N ASP A 86 5.87 1.56 -0.76
CA ASP A 86 6.53 1.22 -2.02
C ASP A 86 6.39 -0.28 -2.31
N ASP A 87 6.02 -0.64 -3.54
CA ASP A 87 5.94 -2.04 -3.99
C ASP A 87 7.34 -2.63 -4.23
N ASN A 88 8.08 -2.88 -3.15
CA ASN A 88 9.39 -3.51 -3.11
C ASN A 88 9.61 -4.24 -1.78
N GLU A 89 10.78 -4.86 -1.61
CA GLU A 89 11.09 -5.69 -0.44
C GLU A 89 11.19 -4.93 0.89
N SER A 90 11.29 -3.59 0.88
CA SER A 90 11.42 -2.78 2.10
C SER A 90 10.24 -2.96 3.06
N ILE A 91 9.06 -3.32 2.55
CA ILE A 91 7.91 -3.58 3.42
C ILE A 91 8.18 -4.71 4.41
N PHE A 92 8.98 -5.71 4.04
CA PHE A 92 9.29 -6.85 4.89
C PHE A 92 10.25 -6.52 6.05
N GLU A 93 10.84 -5.32 6.06
CA GLU A 93 11.60 -4.83 7.21
C GLU A 93 10.70 -4.52 8.41
N TYR A 94 9.45 -4.11 8.13
CA TYR A 94 8.45 -3.72 9.12
C TYR A 94 7.35 -4.77 9.30
N PHE A 95 7.01 -5.49 8.23
CA PHE A 95 5.87 -6.39 8.21
C PHE A 95 6.29 -7.84 7.98
N GLU A 96 5.58 -8.74 8.64
CA GLU A 96 5.63 -10.17 8.34
C GLU A 96 4.31 -10.61 7.72
N LYS A 97 4.38 -11.30 6.57
CA LYS A 97 3.21 -11.93 5.97
C LYS A 97 2.78 -13.10 6.84
N LEU A 98 1.55 -13.05 7.36
CA LEU A 98 0.96 -14.16 8.06
C LEU A 98 0.63 -15.26 7.04
N ALA A 99 1.04 -16.49 7.35
CA ALA A 99 0.64 -17.64 6.56
C ALA A 99 -0.90 -17.74 6.57
N GLY A 100 -1.50 -17.81 5.38
CA GLY A 100 -2.94 -18.09 5.28
C GLY A 100 -3.25 -19.46 5.86
N VAL A 101 -4.29 -19.53 6.70
CA VAL A 101 -4.92 -20.80 7.08
C VAL A 101 -5.64 -21.37 5.86
#